data_AF-A0A929V5W0-F1
#
_entry.id   AF-A0A929V5W0-F1
#
_cell.length_a   1.000
_cell.length_b   1.000
_cell.length_c   1.000
_cell.angle_alpha   90.00
_cell.angle_beta   90.00
_cell.angle_gamma   90.00
#
_symmetry.space_group_name_H-M   'P 1'
#
loop_
_entity.id
_entity.type
_entity.pdbx_description
1 polymer ?
#
loop_
_entity_poly.entity_id
_entity_poly.type
_entity_poly.pdbx_seq_one_letter_code
_entity_poly.pdbx_strand_id
1 'polypeptide(L)'
;MHFEEKGDAIMILAGSKSISDFAERQTRVDTAKSQVTISAQTVKSIKQDLEKQKVEVERVIADQQIQRKAIEDKKIEQQTLIIKYRDNAAAFALEAATSREEKIKLINQEYQNHLLSLRNRGGFGTVADGYNSYEAFIGNYGFACPRDNIRGILDTYYTCQCTSYAAYKAIEYWGPRVRVTGWGNAYSWASAARALGYRVDRIPSANSIGQTASGAWGHVFWVESVNTNGTINVSEYNNAYSSRSGQWGDFGYRVGVNPSEYYFIHFD
;
A
#
# COMPACT_ATOMS: atom_id res chain seq x y z
N MET A 1 -45.48 -47.62 39.80
CA MET A 1 -46.71 -47.95 40.55
C MET A 1 -47.23 -49.27 40.00
N HIS A 2 -47.20 -50.34 40.79
CA HIS A 2 -47.81 -51.61 40.42
C HIS A 2 -49.29 -51.54 40.82
N PHE A 3 -50.17 -51.64 39.83
CA PHE A 3 -51.61 -51.76 40.04
C PHE A 3 -52.00 -53.20 39.69
N GLU A 4 -52.30 -54.02 40.70
CA GLU A 4 -52.73 -55.40 40.52
C GLU A 4 -54.17 -55.45 39.99
N GLU A 5 -54.36 -55.93 38.76
CA GLU A 5 -55.63 -55.95 38.03
C GLU A 5 -56.78 -56.68 38.73
N LYS A 6 -56.47 -57.68 39.59
CA LYS A 6 -57.49 -58.51 40.24
C LYS A 6 -58.09 -57.86 41.49
N GLY A 7 -57.36 -56.97 42.17
CA GLY A 7 -57.81 -56.31 43.40
C GLY A 7 -58.76 -55.12 43.14
N ASP A 8 -58.45 -54.31 42.13
CA ASP A 8 -59.22 -53.11 41.77
C ASP A 8 -60.62 -53.46 41.24
N ALA A 9 -60.72 -54.51 40.43
CA ALA A 9 -62.00 -54.94 39.86
C ALA A 9 -63.02 -55.38 40.94
N ILE A 10 -62.55 -56.03 42.01
CA ILE A 10 -63.39 -56.50 43.12
C ILE A 10 -63.92 -55.31 43.95
N MET A 11 -63.07 -54.30 44.18
CA MET A 11 -63.45 -53.09 44.91
C MET A 11 -64.43 -52.21 44.13
N ILE A 12 -64.24 -52.08 42.81
CA ILE A 12 -65.15 -51.36 41.93
C ILE A 12 -66.51 -52.09 41.87
N LEU A 13 -66.52 -53.43 41.86
CA LEU A 13 -67.74 -54.24 41.86
C LEU A 13 -68.55 -54.06 43.16
N ALA A 14 -67.88 -54.09 44.32
CA ALA A 14 -68.52 -53.92 45.63
C ALA A 14 -69.15 -52.53 45.83
N GLY A 15 -68.67 -51.50 45.13
CA GLY A 15 -69.18 -50.12 45.22
C GLY A 15 -70.14 -49.70 44.11
N SER A 16 -70.50 -50.60 43.18
CA SER A 16 -71.34 -50.31 42.01
C SER A 16 -72.80 -50.71 42.25
N LYS A 17 -73.75 -49.85 41.85
CA LYS A 17 -75.20 -50.06 42.12
C LYS A 17 -75.92 -50.90 41.05
N SER A 18 -75.29 -51.10 39.90
CA SER A 18 -75.81 -51.92 38.80
C SER A 18 -74.66 -52.39 37.89
N ILE A 19 -74.94 -53.38 37.03
CA ILE A 19 -73.97 -53.87 36.04
C ILE A 19 -73.52 -52.75 35.09
N SER A 20 -74.42 -51.82 34.76
CA SER A 20 -74.10 -50.66 33.92
C SER A 20 -73.19 -49.64 34.65
N ASP A 21 -73.44 -49.36 35.93
CA ASP A 21 -72.62 -48.46 36.76
C ASP A 21 -71.22 -49.03 36.98
N PHE A 22 -71.11 -50.35 37.15
CA PHE A 22 -69.82 -51.05 37.21
C PHE A 22 -69.03 -50.90 35.90
N ALA A 23 -69.64 -51.17 34.76
CA ALA A 23 -68.99 -51.08 33.45
C ALA A 23 -68.50 -49.64 33.16
N GLU A 24 -69.30 -48.64 33.52
CA GLU A 24 -68.94 -47.23 33.35
C GLU A 24 -67.76 -46.83 34.24
N ARG A 25 -67.76 -47.23 35.52
CA ARG A 25 -66.66 -46.93 36.46
C ARG A 25 -65.38 -47.64 36.08
N GLN A 26 -65.46 -48.90 35.66
CA GLN A 26 -64.31 -49.65 35.16
C GLN A 26 -63.69 -48.95 33.95
N THR A 27 -64.51 -48.52 32.99
CA THR A 27 -64.05 -47.80 31.79
C THR A 27 -63.36 -46.47 32.15
N ARG A 28 -63.88 -45.72 33.13
CA ARG A 28 -63.27 -44.46 33.59
C ARG A 28 -61.92 -44.68 34.28
N VAL A 29 -61.81 -45.71 35.13
CA VAL A 29 -60.56 -46.07 35.80
C VAL A 29 -59.51 -46.51 34.77
N ASP A 30 -59.91 -47.32 33.78
CA ASP A 30 -59.01 -47.77 32.70
C ASP A 30 -58.56 -46.59 31.81
N THR A 31 -59.47 -45.67 31.50
CA THR A 31 -59.14 -44.43 30.75
C THR A 31 -58.18 -43.54 31.54
N ALA A 32 -58.43 -43.33 32.84
CA ALA A 32 -57.55 -42.55 33.70
C ALA A 32 -56.17 -43.20 33.85
N LYS A 33 -56.11 -44.53 34.00
CA LYS A 33 -54.85 -45.30 34.05
C LYS A 33 -54.07 -45.20 32.74
N SER A 34 -54.76 -45.27 31.60
CA SER A 34 -54.16 -45.06 30.28
C SER A 34 -53.60 -43.63 30.15
N GLN A 35 -54.38 -42.61 30.51
CA GLN A 35 -53.97 -41.21 30.43
C GLN A 35 -52.77 -40.89 31.35
N VAL A 36 -52.74 -41.45 32.56
CA VAL A 36 -51.61 -41.33 33.50
C VAL A 36 -50.37 -42.03 32.95
N THR A 37 -50.53 -43.19 32.31
CA THR A 37 -49.43 -43.93 31.67
C THR A 37 -48.85 -43.15 30.49
N ILE A 38 -49.70 -42.59 29.63
CA ILE A 38 -49.29 -41.73 28.51
C ILE A 38 -48.58 -40.49 29.05
N SER A 39 -49.15 -39.80 30.03
CA SER A 39 -48.53 -38.60 30.63
C SER A 39 -47.17 -38.91 31.25
N ALA A 40 -47.03 -40.05 31.94
CA ALA A 40 -45.75 -40.48 32.49
C ALA A 40 -44.70 -40.79 31.39
N GLN A 41 -45.13 -41.38 30.27
CA GLN A 41 -44.27 -41.60 29.09
C GLN A 41 -43.87 -40.27 28.44
N THR A 42 -44.79 -39.31 28.30
CA THR A 42 -44.50 -37.98 27.77
C THR A 42 -43.51 -37.22 28.66
N VAL A 43 -43.72 -37.22 29.99
CA VAL A 43 -42.79 -36.60 30.94
C VAL A 43 -41.40 -37.24 30.86
N LYS A 44 -41.32 -38.56 30.69
CA LYS A 44 -40.05 -39.27 30.49
C LYS A 44 -39.36 -38.82 29.18
N SER A 45 -40.10 -38.70 28.09
CA SER A 45 -39.56 -38.21 26.80
C SER A 45 -39.05 -36.78 26.91
N ILE A 46 -39.86 -35.87 27.48
CA ILE A 46 -39.48 -34.46 27.68
C ILE A 46 -38.23 -34.35 28.56
N LYS A 47 -38.12 -35.16 29.61
CA LYS A 47 -36.92 -35.19 30.46
C LYS A 47 -35.68 -35.61 29.65
N GLN A 48 -35.80 -36.64 28.82
CA GLN A 48 -34.70 -37.10 27.97
C GLN A 48 -34.29 -36.04 26.94
N ASP A 49 -35.25 -35.35 26.34
CA ASP A 49 -34.96 -34.28 25.39
C ASP A 49 -34.36 -33.06 26.06
N LEU A 50 -34.79 -32.72 27.27
CA LEU A 50 -34.21 -31.63 28.06
C LEU A 50 -32.76 -31.93 28.48
N GLU A 51 -32.46 -33.18 28.87
CA GLU A 51 -31.08 -33.61 29.15
C GLU A 51 -30.19 -33.51 27.90
N LYS A 52 -30.69 -33.91 26.73
CA LYS A 52 -29.97 -33.74 25.45
C LYS A 52 -29.74 -32.27 25.11
N GLN A 53 -30.77 -31.43 25.22
CA GLN A 53 -30.65 -29.99 24.95
C GLN A 53 -29.66 -29.30 25.90
N LYS A 54 -29.63 -29.70 27.18
CA LYS A 54 -28.67 -29.17 28.14
C LYS A 54 -27.22 -29.47 27.72
N VAL A 55 -26.93 -30.69 27.29
CA VAL A 55 -25.60 -31.09 26.82
C VAL A 55 -25.19 -30.29 25.57
N GLU A 56 -26.11 -30.07 24.63
CA GLU A 56 -25.81 -29.28 23.43
C GLU A 56 -25.54 -27.81 23.77
N VAL A 57 -26.32 -27.21 24.68
CA VAL A 57 -26.09 -25.83 25.13
C VAL A 57 -24.73 -25.69 25.82
N GLU A 58 -24.35 -26.63 26.69
CA GLU A 58 -23.02 -26.64 27.33
C GLU A 58 -21.90 -26.74 26.29
N ARG A 59 -22.10 -27.54 25.23
CA ARG A 59 -21.17 -27.65 24.10
C ARG A 59 -21.02 -26.33 23.32
N VAL A 60 -22.13 -25.66 23.02
CA VAL A 60 -22.14 -24.37 22.30
C VAL A 60 -21.48 -23.27 23.13
N ILE A 61 -21.71 -23.24 24.45
CA ILE A 61 -21.05 -22.28 25.35
C ILE A 61 -19.53 -22.50 25.35
N ALA A 62 -19.08 -23.75 25.44
CA ALA A 62 -17.65 -24.08 25.38
C ALA A 62 -17.03 -23.65 24.04
N ASP A 63 -17.70 -23.91 22.91
CA ASP A 63 -17.22 -23.51 21.59
C ASP A 63 -17.16 -21.98 21.44
N GLN A 64 -18.18 -21.25 21.92
CA GLN A 64 -18.16 -19.79 21.92
C GLN A 64 -17.02 -19.19 22.76
N GLN A 65 -16.68 -19.81 23.90
CA GLN A 65 -15.54 -19.37 24.72
C GLN A 65 -14.21 -19.57 23.98
N ILE A 66 -14.03 -20.70 23.30
CA ILE A 66 -12.84 -20.99 22.49
C ILE A 66 -12.72 -20.00 21.33
N GLN A 67 -13.81 -19.75 20.61
CA GLN A 67 -13.82 -18.80 19.49
C GLN A 67 -13.52 -17.37 19.95
N ARG A 68 -14.11 -16.91 21.07
CA ARG A 68 -13.81 -15.58 21.63
C ARG A 68 -12.35 -15.43 22.01
N LYS A 69 -11.75 -16.45 22.62
CA LYS A 69 -10.33 -16.45 22.97
C LYS A 69 -9.44 -16.38 21.72
N ALA A 70 -9.74 -17.17 20.70
CA ALA A 70 -9.00 -17.15 19.43
C ALA A 70 -9.09 -15.79 18.71
N ILE A 71 -10.23 -15.11 18.79
CA ILE A 71 -10.39 -13.75 18.23
C ILE A 71 -9.55 -12.73 19.01
N GLU A 72 -9.50 -12.84 20.33
CA GLU A 72 -8.70 -11.93 21.16
C GLU A 72 -7.20 -12.13 20.92
N ASP A 73 -6.74 -13.40 20.85
CA ASP A 73 -5.36 -13.72 20.52
C ASP A 73 -4.95 -13.15 19.15
N LYS A 74 -5.84 -13.26 18.14
CA LYS A 74 -5.62 -12.65 16.82
C LYS A 74 -5.57 -11.13 16.84
N LYS A 75 -6.36 -10.47 17.69
CA LYS A 75 -6.28 -9.00 17.84
C LYS A 75 -4.96 -8.57 18.46
N ILE A 76 -4.48 -9.30 19.47
CA ILE A 76 -3.19 -9.04 20.12
C ILE A 76 -2.06 -9.24 19.11
N GLU A 77 -2.11 -10.31 18.32
CA GLU A 77 -1.14 -10.57 17.25
C GLU A 77 -1.15 -9.45 16.20
N GLN A 78 -2.33 -9.02 15.75
CA GLN A 78 -2.48 -7.92 14.80
C GLN A 78 -1.91 -6.60 15.34
N GLN A 79 -2.20 -6.25 16.60
CA GLN A 79 -1.64 -5.05 17.24
C GLN A 79 -0.12 -5.12 17.35
N THR A 80 0.42 -6.28 17.71
CA THR A 80 1.86 -6.51 17.77
C THR A 80 2.52 -6.34 16.40
N LEU A 81 1.91 -6.86 15.34
CA LEU A 81 2.38 -6.68 13.97
C LEU A 81 2.32 -5.20 13.54
N ILE A 82 1.22 -4.49 13.84
CA ILE A 82 1.09 -3.06 13.53
C ILE A 82 2.21 -2.25 14.20
N ILE A 83 2.48 -2.48 15.49
CA ILE A 83 3.54 -1.79 16.22
C ILE A 83 4.91 -2.12 15.60
N LYS A 84 5.19 -3.41 15.38
CA LYS A 84 6.45 -3.87 14.78
C LYS A 84 6.72 -3.25 13.41
N TYR A 85 5.72 -3.14 12.54
CA TYR A 85 5.90 -2.56 11.21
C TYR A 85 5.89 -1.02 11.21
N ARG A 86 5.14 -0.38 12.11
CA ARG A 86 5.09 1.08 12.26
C ARG A 86 6.42 1.63 12.79
N ASP A 87 6.99 1.01 13.82
CA ASP A 87 8.26 1.46 14.41
C ASP A 87 9.42 1.26 13.44
N ASN A 88 9.44 0.14 12.70
CA ASN A 88 10.41 -0.10 11.65
C ASN A 88 10.27 0.92 10.49
N ALA A 89 9.05 1.19 10.02
CA ALA A 89 8.84 2.14 8.92
C ALA A 89 9.25 3.58 9.29
N ALA A 90 8.95 4.02 10.52
CA ALA A 90 9.34 5.34 11.00
C ALA A 90 10.86 5.46 11.22
N ALA A 91 11.49 4.43 11.80
CA ALA A 91 12.94 4.40 12.00
C ALA A 91 13.70 4.41 10.66
N PHE A 92 13.28 3.57 9.69
CA PHE A 92 13.87 3.57 8.35
C PHE A 92 13.60 4.87 7.58
N ALA A 93 12.45 5.51 7.77
CA ALA A 93 12.16 6.79 7.13
C ALA A 93 13.03 7.93 7.69
N LEU A 94 13.27 7.94 9.01
CA LEU A 94 14.12 8.91 9.68
C LEU A 94 15.60 8.71 9.32
N GLU A 95 16.08 7.46 9.38
CA GLU A 95 17.45 7.10 9.00
C GLU A 95 17.71 7.40 7.51
N ALA A 96 16.76 7.08 6.63
CA ALA A 96 16.87 7.46 5.22
C ALA A 96 16.82 8.98 5.03
N ALA A 97 16.12 9.76 5.87
CA ALA A 97 16.09 11.21 5.79
C ALA A 97 17.41 11.84 6.27
N THR A 98 17.97 11.39 7.38
CA THR A 98 19.25 11.87 7.90
C THR A 98 20.40 11.47 6.98
N SER A 99 20.43 10.23 6.47
CA SER A 99 21.41 9.82 5.47
C SER A 99 21.29 10.59 4.15
N ARG A 100 20.06 10.97 3.73
CA ARG A 100 19.86 11.85 2.57
C ARG A 100 20.44 13.24 2.82
N GLU A 101 20.19 13.85 3.97
CA GLU A 101 20.75 15.17 4.31
C GLU A 101 22.29 15.17 4.40
N GLU A 102 22.89 14.16 5.03
CA GLU A 102 24.35 14.02 5.10
C GLU A 102 24.97 13.80 3.73
N LYS A 103 24.35 12.96 2.90
CA LYS A 103 24.80 12.73 1.52
C LYS A 103 24.66 14.01 0.68
N ILE A 104 23.58 14.77 0.81
CA ILE A 104 23.41 16.07 0.15
C ILE A 104 24.46 17.09 0.60
N LYS A 105 24.79 17.14 1.90
CA LYS A 105 25.86 18.02 2.42
C LYS A 105 27.22 17.64 1.83
N LEU A 106 27.55 16.35 1.81
CA LEU A 106 28.80 15.85 1.26
C LEU A 106 28.91 16.14 -0.24
N ILE A 107 27.83 15.91 -0.99
CA ILE A 107 27.74 16.19 -2.43
C ILE A 107 27.89 17.69 -2.70
N ASN A 108 27.22 18.55 -1.93
CA ASN A 108 27.36 20.00 -2.06
C ASN A 108 28.79 20.46 -1.76
N GLN A 109 29.46 19.82 -0.80
CA GLN A 109 30.85 20.11 -0.45
C GLN A 109 31.83 19.66 -1.55
N GLU A 110 31.64 18.47 -2.11
CA GLU A 110 32.38 17.99 -3.29
C GLU A 110 32.14 18.87 -4.51
N TYR A 111 30.91 19.31 -4.74
CA TYR A 111 30.54 20.23 -5.82
C TYR A 111 31.25 21.58 -5.70
N GLN A 112 31.27 22.18 -4.50
CA GLN A 112 32.01 23.43 -4.27
C GLN A 112 33.53 23.25 -4.49
N ASN A 113 34.10 22.14 -4.05
CA ASN A 113 35.52 21.83 -4.25
C ASN A 113 35.85 21.60 -5.73
N HIS A 114 34.97 20.93 -6.49
CA HIS A 114 35.11 20.71 -7.92
C HIS A 114 35.03 22.04 -8.69
N LEU A 115 34.07 22.91 -8.37
CA LEU A 115 33.96 24.24 -8.98
C LEU A 115 35.18 25.13 -8.70
N LEU A 116 35.75 25.08 -7.50
CA LEU A 116 37.00 25.78 -7.18
C LEU A 116 38.18 25.24 -8.01
N SER A 117 38.24 23.93 -8.25
CA SER A 117 39.28 23.32 -9.09
C SER A 117 39.17 23.70 -10.57
N LEU A 118 37.95 23.88 -11.08
CA LEU A 118 37.67 24.28 -12.45
C LEU A 118 37.95 25.78 -12.67
N ARG A 119 37.65 26.62 -11.67
CA ARG A 119 37.90 28.07 -11.71
C ARG A 119 39.39 28.43 -11.81
N ASN A 120 40.28 27.54 -11.33
CA ASN A 120 41.74 27.71 -11.44
C ASN A 120 42.34 27.21 -12.76
N ARG A 121 41.57 26.55 -13.64
CA ARG A 121 42.09 25.93 -14.89
C ARG A 121 41.76 26.71 -16.17
N GLY A 122 41.37 27.98 -16.05
CA GLY A 122 41.38 28.98 -17.13
C GLY A 122 41.06 28.46 -18.55
N GLY A 123 39.78 28.27 -18.87
CA GLY A 123 39.33 27.91 -20.21
C GLY A 123 37.85 28.24 -20.40
N PHE A 124 37.56 29.17 -21.31
CA PHE A 124 36.20 29.51 -21.74
C PHE A 124 35.58 28.32 -22.49
N GLY A 125 34.40 27.86 -22.05
CA GLY A 125 33.52 26.94 -22.80
C GLY A 125 33.39 25.51 -22.25
N THR A 126 32.28 25.28 -21.52
CA THR A 126 31.60 23.99 -21.20
C THR A 126 32.36 22.82 -20.53
N VAL A 127 31.58 22.11 -19.69
CA VAL A 127 31.80 20.80 -19.03
C VAL A 127 32.35 20.86 -17.60
N ALA A 128 31.43 20.93 -16.64
CA ALA A 128 31.68 20.49 -15.26
C ALA A 128 31.04 19.09 -15.13
N ASP A 129 31.78 18.10 -14.62
CA ASP A 129 31.22 16.81 -14.26
C ASP A 129 30.28 17.04 -13.06
N GLY A 130 28.99 17.23 -13.33
CA GLY A 130 27.97 17.26 -12.28
C GLY A 130 27.87 15.90 -11.56
N TYR A 131 27.45 15.90 -10.30
CA TYR A 131 27.21 14.64 -9.57
C TYR A 131 25.99 13.91 -10.15
N ASN A 132 26.20 12.69 -10.61
CA ASN A 132 25.18 11.88 -11.26
C ASN A 132 24.68 10.74 -10.35
N SER A 133 23.78 11.05 -9.44
CA SER A 133 23.16 10.07 -8.54
C SER A 133 22.25 9.05 -9.25
N TYR A 134 21.85 9.35 -10.48
CA TYR A 134 21.00 8.49 -11.29
C TYR A 134 21.65 7.13 -11.58
N GLU A 135 22.97 7.08 -11.75
CA GLU A 135 23.70 5.81 -11.94
C GLU A 135 23.53 4.85 -10.75
N ALA A 136 23.59 5.37 -9.52
CA ALA A 136 23.34 4.57 -8.32
C ALA A 136 21.89 4.09 -8.24
N PHE A 137 20.93 4.91 -8.73
CA PHE A 137 19.51 4.57 -8.75
C PHE A 137 19.17 3.44 -9.74
N ILE A 138 19.81 3.41 -10.91
CA ILE A 138 19.52 2.42 -11.95
C ILE A 138 20.30 1.10 -11.80
N GLY A 139 21.20 1.01 -10.82
CA GLY A 139 21.95 -0.21 -10.49
C GLY A 139 23.42 -0.22 -10.93
N ASN A 140 24.02 0.96 -11.09
CA ASN A 140 25.45 1.15 -11.33
C ASN A 140 25.96 0.43 -12.60
N TYR A 141 25.47 0.83 -13.76
CA TYR A 141 25.87 0.27 -15.07
C TYR A 141 27.29 0.67 -15.52
N GLY A 142 28.09 1.32 -14.67
CA GLY A 142 29.33 1.98 -15.09
C GLY A 142 29.04 3.16 -16.03
N PHE A 143 30.10 3.83 -16.53
CA PHE A 143 30.04 5.01 -17.42
C PHE A 143 29.27 4.80 -18.75
N ALA A 144 28.70 3.62 -19.00
CA ALA A 144 28.00 3.30 -20.23
C ALA A 144 26.57 2.87 -19.90
N CYS A 145 25.62 3.72 -20.27
CA CYS A 145 24.21 3.35 -20.24
C CYS A 145 23.96 2.11 -21.12
N PRO A 146 23.22 1.11 -20.64
CA PRO A 146 22.91 -0.06 -21.46
C PRO A 146 22.18 0.43 -22.70
N ARG A 147 22.79 0.22 -23.87
CA ARG A 147 22.12 0.43 -25.16
C ARG A 147 20.83 -0.40 -25.13
N ASP A 148 19.76 0.17 -25.68
CA ASP A 148 18.52 -0.55 -26.05
C ASP A 148 17.31 -0.49 -25.12
N ASN A 149 17.02 0.61 -24.41
CA ASN A 149 15.70 0.77 -23.74
C ASN A 149 15.30 -0.46 -22.88
N ILE A 150 16.29 -1.22 -22.39
CA ILE A 150 16.12 -2.63 -21.98
C ILE A 150 15.30 -2.70 -20.68
N ARG A 151 15.22 -1.58 -19.96
CA ARG A 151 14.59 -1.50 -18.65
C ARG A 151 13.78 -0.22 -18.50
N GLY A 152 12.52 -0.38 -18.10
CA GLY A 152 11.68 0.71 -17.62
C GLY A 152 12.01 1.07 -16.18
N ILE A 153 12.02 2.37 -15.87
CA ILE A 153 12.08 2.93 -14.53
C ILE A 153 10.88 3.85 -14.31
N LEU A 154 10.49 4.02 -13.04
CA LEU A 154 9.35 4.86 -12.66
C LEU A 154 8.07 4.51 -13.47
N ASP A 155 7.86 3.20 -13.66
CA ASP A 155 6.76 2.53 -14.35
C ASP A 155 6.54 2.89 -15.83
N THR A 156 7.17 3.95 -16.35
CA THR A 156 6.75 4.60 -17.61
C THR A 156 7.89 5.13 -18.49
N TYR A 157 9.14 5.15 -18.03
CA TYR A 157 10.26 5.69 -18.80
C TYR A 157 11.37 4.69 -19.04
N TYR A 158 11.95 4.70 -20.23
CA TYR A 158 13.14 3.90 -20.52
C TYR A 158 14.37 4.49 -19.85
N THR A 159 15.19 3.62 -19.28
CA THR A 159 16.44 4.00 -18.60
C THR A 159 17.36 4.78 -19.53
N CYS A 160 18.06 5.79 -18.99
CA CYS A 160 19.05 6.62 -19.69
C CYS A 160 18.47 7.56 -20.75
N GLN A 161 17.18 7.87 -20.65
CA GLN A 161 16.54 8.90 -21.46
C GLN A 161 16.45 10.22 -20.68
N CYS A 162 16.27 11.33 -21.40
CA CYS A 162 16.07 12.65 -20.78
C CYS A 162 14.89 12.64 -19.79
N THR A 163 13.79 11.96 -20.18
CA THR A 163 12.57 11.80 -19.38
C THR A 163 12.82 11.02 -18.09
N SER A 164 13.58 9.93 -18.18
CA SER A 164 13.84 9.04 -17.06
C SER A 164 14.71 9.71 -16.00
N TYR A 165 15.71 10.49 -16.44
CA TYR A 165 16.58 11.28 -15.57
C TYR A 165 15.84 12.46 -14.91
N ALA A 166 15.13 13.27 -15.69
CA ALA A 166 14.43 14.44 -15.15
C ALA A 166 13.35 14.05 -14.13
N ALA A 167 12.62 12.95 -14.39
CA ALA A 167 11.66 12.38 -13.45
C ALA A 167 12.33 11.89 -12.16
N TYR A 168 13.48 11.21 -12.27
CA TYR A 168 14.26 10.80 -11.11
C TYR A 168 14.72 12.01 -10.28
N LYS A 169 15.27 13.06 -10.89
CA LYS A 169 15.73 14.26 -10.18
C LYS A 169 14.61 14.96 -9.41
N ALA A 170 13.42 15.04 -10.00
CA ALA A 170 12.24 15.58 -9.33
C ALA A 170 11.88 14.76 -8.08
N ILE A 171 11.89 13.43 -8.18
CA ILE A 171 11.59 12.54 -7.04
C ILE A 171 12.73 12.54 -6.00
N GLU A 172 13.98 12.62 -6.44
CA GLU A 172 15.15 12.69 -5.57
C GLU A 172 15.09 13.95 -4.68
N TYR A 173 14.77 15.10 -5.29
CA TYR A 173 14.75 16.38 -4.59
C TYR A 173 13.47 16.61 -3.78
N TRP A 174 12.30 16.45 -4.41
CA TRP A 174 11.00 16.75 -3.80
C TRP A 174 10.40 15.56 -3.04
N GLY A 175 11.03 14.39 -3.15
CA GLY A 175 10.57 13.16 -2.52
C GLY A 175 9.47 12.43 -3.31
N PRO A 176 9.04 11.26 -2.82
CA PRO A 176 8.16 10.34 -3.55
C PRO A 176 6.70 10.82 -3.71
N ARG A 177 6.34 11.98 -3.14
CA ARG A 177 5.01 12.58 -3.32
C ARG A 177 4.86 13.22 -4.70
N VAL A 178 5.96 13.71 -5.26
CA VAL A 178 5.99 14.19 -6.64
C VAL A 178 5.96 12.97 -7.56
N ARG A 179 4.93 12.89 -8.40
CA ARG A 179 4.77 11.82 -9.39
C ARG A 179 4.95 12.37 -10.79
N VAL A 180 6.17 12.23 -11.30
CA VAL A 180 6.49 12.45 -12.71
C VAL A 180 6.48 11.09 -13.39
N THR A 181 5.30 10.53 -13.64
CA THR A 181 5.11 9.25 -14.33
C THR A 181 3.98 9.36 -15.34
N GLY A 182 4.11 8.68 -16.49
CA GLY A 182 3.05 8.63 -17.51
C GLY A 182 2.85 9.92 -18.31
N TRP A 183 3.82 10.85 -18.32
CA TRP A 183 3.71 12.11 -19.08
C TRP A 183 4.13 11.96 -20.54
N GLY A 184 4.53 10.76 -20.95
CA GLY A 184 4.91 10.41 -22.32
C GLY A 184 6.28 10.96 -22.72
N ASN A 185 6.41 11.31 -24.00
CA ASN A 185 7.62 11.89 -24.56
C ASN A 185 7.88 13.30 -24.01
N ALA A 186 9.12 13.77 -24.08
CA ALA A 186 9.50 15.08 -23.53
C ALA A 186 8.67 16.25 -24.10
N TYR A 187 8.24 16.19 -25.36
CA TYR A 187 7.41 17.24 -25.97
C TYR A 187 6.05 17.43 -25.26
N SER A 188 5.49 16.41 -24.61
CA SER A 188 4.16 16.47 -23.99
C SER A 188 4.17 16.92 -22.53
N TRP A 189 5.34 16.96 -21.89
CA TRP A 189 5.46 17.14 -20.43
C TRP A 189 4.86 18.45 -19.92
N ALA A 190 5.06 19.57 -20.61
CA ALA A 190 4.48 20.85 -20.20
C ALA A 190 2.94 20.83 -20.26
N SER A 191 2.35 20.11 -21.22
CA SER A 191 0.89 19.96 -21.31
C SER A 191 0.37 18.99 -20.25
N ALA A 192 1.05 17.85 -20.06
CA ALA A 192 0.68 16.85 -19.07
C ALA A 192 0.75 17.41 -17.64
N ALA A 193 1.81 18.14 -17.31
CA ALA A 193 1.98 18.78 -16.02
C ALA A 193 0.88 19.82 -15.73
N ARG A 194 0.52 20.66 -16.71
CA ARG A 194 -0.61 21.60 -16.57
C ARG A 194 -1.93 20.89 -16.31
N ALA A 195 -2.21 19.81 -17.03
CA ALA A 195 -3.44 19.03 -16.85
C ALA A 195 -3.53 18.40 -15.45
N LEU A 196 -2.39 18.14 -14.81
CA LEU A 196 -2.29 17.64 -13.44
C LEU A 196 -2.23 18.74 -12.38
N GLY A 197 -2.35 20.02 -12.76
CA GLY A 197 -2.40 21.16 -11.85
C GLY A 197 -1.03 21.72 -11.43
N TYR A 198 0.07 21.24 -11.99
CA TYR A 198 1.38 21.84 -11.74
C TYR A 198 1.47 23.22 -12.39
N ARG A 199 2.18 24.14 -11.73
CA ARG A 199 2.54 25.42 -12.32
C ARG A 199 3.52 25.19 -13.47
N VAL A 200 3.19 25.72 -14.65
CA VAL A 200 4.04 25.65 -15.84
C VAL A 200 4.09 26.97 -16.59
N ASP A 201 5.26 27.61 -16.59
CA ASP A 201 5.46 28.94 -17.19
C ASP A 201 6.82 29.06 -17.89
N ARG A 202 7.24 30.29 -18.19
CA ARG A 202 8.51 30.63 -18.87
C ARG A 202 9.57 31.16 -17.90
N ILE A 203 9.34 31.06 -16.60
CA ILE A 203 10.23 31.62 -15.57
C ILE A 203 11.10 30.48 -15.04
N PRO A 204 12.43 30.51 -15.29
CA PRO A 204 13.31 29.47 -14.76
C PRO A 204 13.37 29.55 -13.24
N SER A 205 13.40 28.39 -12.59
CA SER A 205 13.66 28.25 -11.17
C SER A 205 14.59 27.05 -10.93
N ALA A 206 15.44 27.14 -9.91
CA ALA A 206 16.21 25.98 -9.49
C ALA A 206 15.26 24.87 -8.99
N ASN A 207 15.66 23.63 -9.15
CA ASN A 207 14.90 22.44 -8.76
C ASN A 207 13.56 22.27 -9.51
N SER A 208 13.50 22.78 -10.74
CA SER A 208 12.41 22.58 -11.69
C SER A 208 12.85 21.75 -12.88
N ILE A 209 11.88 21.31 -13.67
CA ILE A 209 12.14 20.64 -14.95
C ILE A 209 11.96 21.66 -16.08
N GLY A 210 13.02 21.86 -16.86
CA GLY A 210 12.95 22.57 -18.13
C GLY A 210 12.51 21.64 -19.25
N GLN A 211 11.69 22.15 -20.16
CA GLN A 211 11.05 21.39 -21.23
C GLN A 211 11.06 22.16 -22.55
N THR A 212 11.32 21.45 -23.66
CA THR A 212 11.08 21.92 -25.02
C THR A 212 10.39 20.86 -25.85
N ALA A 213 9.53 21.30 -26.77
CA ALA A 213 8.91 20.45 -27.79
C ALA A 213 9.72 20.38 -29.09
N SER A 214 10.87 21.07 -29.17
CA SER A 214 11.74 21.06 -30.34
C SER A 214 12.34 19.67 -30.59
N GLY A 215 12.43 19.29 -31.87
CA GLY A 215 12.89 17.96 -32.29
C GLY A 215 11.78 16.90 -32.30
N ALA A 216 12.09 15.69 -32.76
CA ALA A 216 11.09 14.63 -32.95
C ALA A 216 10.43 14.15 -31.64
N TRP A 217 11.15 14.24 -30.52
CA TRP A 217 10.73 13.72 -29.21
C TRP A 217 10.59 14.79 -28.13
N GLY A 218 10.93 16.04 -28.45
CA GLY A 218 11.18 17.09 -27.45
C GLY A 218 12.42 16.80 -26.62
N HIS A 219 12.65 17.63 -25.60
CA HIS A 219 13.71 17.41 -24.61
C HIS A 219 13.33 17.95 -23.23
N VAL A 220 13.79 17.28 -22.18
CA VAL A 220 13.61 17.70 -20.78
C VAL A 220 14.91 17.57 -20.01
N PHE A 221 15.12 18.47 -19.06
CA PHE A 221 16.32 18.54 -18.24
C PHE A 221 15.98 19.07 -16.85
N TRP A 222 16.89 18.85 -15.90
CA TRP A 222 16.76 19.37 -14.55
C TRP A 222 17.51 20.70 -14.43
N VAL A 223 16.86 21.70 -13.81
CA VAL A 223 17.48 23.01 -13.56
C VAL A 223 18.19 22.96 -12.21
N GLU A 224 19.52 22.95 -12.23
CA GLU A 224 20.35 22.87 -11.03
C GLU A 224 20.47 24.25 -10.36
N SER A 225 20.58 25.31 -11.16
CA SER A 225 20.61 26.69 -10.64
C SER A 225 20.25 27.73 -11.71
N VAL A 226 19.80 28.89 -11.24
CA VAL A 226 19.60 30.09 -12.07
C VAL A 226 20.70 31.10 -11.72
N ASN A 227 21.46 31.51 -12.72
CA ASN A 227 22.56 32.47 -12.57
C ASN A 227 22.02 33.90 -12.42
N THR A 228 22.83 34.79 -11.85
CA THR A 228 22.49 36.21 -11.64
C THR A 228 22.19 36.96 -12.95
N ASN A 229 22.77 36.52 -14.07
CA ASN A 229 22.52 37.07 -15.40
C ASN A 229 21.28 36.47 -16.11
N GLY A 230 20.48 35.66 -15.41
CA GLY A 230 19.26 35.05 -15.93
C GLY A 230 19.46 33.77 -16.75
N THR A 231 20.70 33.34 -16.99
CA THR A 231 20.98 32.03 -17.60
C THR A 231 20.80 30.89 -16.60
N ILE A 232 20.67 29.65 -17.07
CA ILE A 232 20.51 28.48 -16.20
C ILE A 232 21.65 27.48 -16.34
N ASN A 233 21.95 26.79 -15.25
CA ASN A 233 22.81 25.61 -15.26
C ASN A 233 21.92 24.37 -15.11
N VAL A 234 22.16 23.38 -15.96
CA VAL A 234 21.25 22.23 -16.12
C VAL A 234 22.03 20.93 -16.16
N SER A 235 21.40 19.89 -15.62
CA SER A 235 21.85 18.51 -15.72
C SER A 235 20.83 17.71 -16.52
N GLU A 236 21.30 16.83 -17.38
CA GLU A 236 20.43 16.14 -18.33
C GLU A 236 21.04 14.84 -18.85
N TYR A 237 20.18 14.01 -19.45
CA TYR A 237 20.57 12.79 -20.13
C TYR A 237 20.17 12.83 -21.59
N ASN A 238 20.93 12.11 -22.41
CA ASN A 238 20.63 11.86 -23.82
C ASN A 238 20.44 13.15 -24.65
N ASN A 239 21.29 14.14 -24.39
CA ASN A 239 21.37 15.36 -25.20
C ASN A 239 22.77 15.49 -25.81
N ALA A 240 22.85 15.58 -27.13
CA ALA A 240 24.11 15.71 -27.85
C ALA A 240 24.93 16.94 -27.44
N TYR A 241 24.26 18.03 -27.01
CA TYR A 241 24.94 19.25 -26.56
C TYR A 241 25.59 19.14 -25.18
N SER A 242 25.22 18.14 -24.39
CA SER A 242 25.74 17.92 -23.04
C SER A 242 26.54 16.62 -22.93
N SER A 243 26.45 15.74 -23.93
CA SER A 243 27.13 14.45 -23.97
C SER A 243 28.64 14.60 -23.95
N ARG A 244 29.28 14.05 -22.91
CA ARG A 244 30.74 14.04 -22.76
C ARG A 244 31.43 13.05 -23.70
N SER A 245 30.81 11.89 -23.95
CA SER A 245 31.42 10.83 -24.76
C SER A 245 30.92 10.81 -26.21
N GLY A 246 29.94 11.65 -26.54
CA GLY A 246 29.23 11.64 -27.83
C GLY A 246 28.32 10.44 -28.01
N GLN A 247 28.13 9.61 -26.97
CA GLN A 247 27.34 8.39 -27.04
C GLN A 247 25.88 8.64 -26.62
N TRP A 248 25.01 7.75 -27.08
CA TRP A 248 23.60 7.77 -26.73
C TRP A 248 23.40 7.44 -25.26
N GLY A 249 22.51 8.17 -24.59
CA GLY A 249 22.21 7.94 -23.18
C GLY A 249 23.26 8.49 -22.23
N ASP A 250 24.10 9.42 -22.68
CA ASP A 250 25.08 10.08 -21.83
C ASP A 250 24.44 11.08 -20.87
N PHE A 251 24.98 11.11 -19.66
CA PHE A 251 24.82 12.23 -18.75
C PHE A 251 25.60 13.45 -19.25
N GLY A 252 25.06 14.63 -19.00
CA GLY A 252 25.74 15.87 -19.25
C GLY A 252 25.28 17.01 -18.36
N TYR A 253 26.15 18.02 -18.26
CA TYR A 253 25.87 19.24 -17.53
C TYR A 253 26.22 20.45 -18.41
N ARG A 254 25.28 21.38 -18.57
CA ARG A 254 25.49 22.63 -19.31
C ARG A 254 25.37 23.82 -18.38
N VAL A 255 26.24 24.81 -18.59
CA VAL A 255 26.25 26.09 -17.87
C VAL A 255 25.85 27.21 -18.81
N GLY A 256 25.21 28.24 -18.26
CA GLY A 256 24.92 29.46 -19.02
C GLY A 256 23.88 29.26 -20.15
N VAL A 257 22.99 28.27 -20.03
CA VAL A 257 21.95 28.00 -21.02
C VAL A 257 20.93 29.15 -21.00
N ASN A 258 20.55 29.64 -22.18
CA ASN A 258 19.50 30.65 -22.30
C ASN A 258 18.13 30.02 -22.04
N PRO A 259 17.35 30.47 -21.03
CA PRO A 259 16.09 29.84 -20.67
C PRO A 259 14.92 30.17 -21.63
N SER A 260 15.07 31.15 -22.53
CA SER A 260 13.94 31.78 -23.24
C SER A 260 13.09 30.83 -24.09
N GLU A 261 13.69 29.71 -24.54
CA GLU A 261 13.02 28.75 -25.42
C GLU A 261 12.25 27.67 -24.66
N TYR A 262 12.43 27.57 -23.34
CA TYR A 262 11.91 26.46 -22.54
C TYR A 262 10.65 26.83 -21.75
N TYR A 263 9.85 25.82 -21.42
CA TYR A 263 8.86 25.89 -20.34
C TYR A 263 9.46 25.28 -19.08
N PHE A 264 9.07 25.79 -17.92
CA PHE A 264 9.53 25.29 -16.63
C PHE A 264 8.34 24.73 -15.84
N ILE A 265 8.49 23.49 -15.38
CA ILE A 265 7.51 22.76 -14.59
C ILE A 265 7.97 22.80 -13.14
N HIS A 266 7.15 23.40 -12.29
CA HIS A 266 7.44 23.65 -10.88
C HIS A 266 6.68 22.66 -9.97
N PHE A 267 7.27 22.34 -8.82
CA PHE A 267 6.78 21.30 -7.90
C PHE A 267 6.54 21.81 -6.46
N ASP A 268 6.63 23.12 -6.26
CA ASP A 268 6.43 23.83 -5.00
C ASP A 268 4.98 24.23 -4.73
#